data_AF-A0A538I6Z9-F1
#
_entry.id   AF-A0A538I6Z9-F1
#
_cell.length_a   1.000
_cell.length_b   1.000
_cell.length_c   1.000
_cell.angle_alpha   90.00
_cell.angle_beta   90.00
_cell.angle_gamma   90.00
#
_symmetry.space_group_name_H-M   'P 1'
#
loop_
_entity.id
_entity.type
_entity.pdbx_description
1 polymer ?
#
loop_
_entity_poly.entity_id
_entity_poly.type
_entity_poly.pdbx_seq_one_letter_code
_entity_poly.pdbx_strand_id
1 'polypeptide(L)'
;MPTRKQRRRQQKSRRHEWEYVFVDGEGQEVEVDPEHVKPAKVDRAQSRNGKGASAAKGASTTKGRRARVIEPPSWHRVGKRALMIGPVVVVAMLLLNRGLPIGQRILPAAVMLAFFLPFSYFTDSLAYKMYKKRIDRGDGKPKSTKG
;
A
#
# COMPACT_ATOMS: atom_id res chain seq x y z
N MET A 1 -14.74 -15.88 -33.91
CA MET A 1 -15.11 -16.63 -32.69
C MET A 1 -14.24 -16.20 -31.50
N PRO A 2 -14.80 -15.77 -30.35
CA PRO A 2 -14.00 -15.42 -29.17
C PRO A 2 -13.26 -16.63 -28.59
N THR A 3 -12.03 -16.42 -28.15
CA THR A 3 -11.17 -17.49 -27.60
C THR A 3 -11.73 -18.02 -26.26
N ARG A 4 -11.35 -19.25 -25.89
CA ARG A 4 -11.78 -19.90 -24.62
C ARG A 4 -11.49 -19.03 -23.40
N LYS A 5 -10.40 -18.27 -23.42
CA LYS A 5 -10.00 -17.32 -22.35
C LYS A 5 -10.88 -16.07 -22.31
N GLN A 6 -11.28 -15.53 -23.46
CA GLN A 6 -12.20 -14.39 -23.55
C GLN A 6 -13.60 -14.76 -23.05
N ARG A 7 -14.12 -15.94 -23.44
CA ARG A 7 -15.42 -16.46 -22.97
C ARG A 7 -15.45 -16.62 -21.45
N ARG A 8 -14.39 -17.21 -20.85
CA ARG A 8 -14.29 -17.37 -19.39
C ARG A 8 -14.21 -16.02 -18.66
N ARG A 9 -13.60 -15.00 -19.27
CA ARG A 9 -13.53 -13.65 -18.70
C ARG A 9 -14.89 -12.95 -18.73
N GLN A 10 -15.64 -13.09 -19.83
CA GLN A 10 -17.02 -12.58 -19.96
C GLN A 10 -17.98 -13.28 -18.99
N GLN A 11 -17.89 -14.61 -18.86
CA GLN A 11 -18.68 -15.34 -17.86
C GLN A 11 -18.35 -14.90 -16.44
N LYS A 12 -17.09 -14.60 -16.13
CA LYS A 12 -16.70 -14.07 -14.81
C LYS A 12 -17.20 -12.64 -14.57
N SER A 13 -17.30 -11.79 -15.60
CA SER A 13 -17.85 -10.44 -15.42
C SER A 13 -19.35 -10.44 -15.20
N ARG A 14 -20.08 -11.36 -15.84
CA ARG A 14 -21.54 -11.51 -15.70
C ARG A 14 -21.97 -12.10 -14.35
N ARG A 15 -21.06 -12.71 -13.58
CA ARG A 15 -21.33 -13.27 -12.23
C ARG A 15 -21.58 -12.22 -11.14
N HIS A 16 -21.43 -10.93 -11.46
CA HIS A 16 -21.55 -9.83 -10.49
C HIS A 16 -22.68 -8.86 -10.85
N GLU A 17 -23.68 -9.34 -11.58
CA GLU A 17 -24.94 -8.62 -11.79
C GLU A 17 -25.83 -8.85 -10.55
N TRP A 18 -25.44 -8.22 -9.43
CA TRP A 18 -26.29 -8.13 -8.24
C TRP A 18 -26.92 -6.75 -8.23
N GLU A 19 -28.25 -6.71 -8.19
CA GLU A 19 -29.01 -5.48 -8.03
C GLU A 19 -29.02 -5.11 -6.54
N TYR A 20 -28.68 -3.86 -6.23
CA TYR A 20 -28.72 -3.36 -4.86
C TYR A 20 -30.17 -2.97 -4.55
N VAL A 21 -30.87 -3.80 -3.78
CA VAL A 21 -32.21 -3.51 -3.27
C VAL A 21 -32.07 -2.91 -1.87
N PHE A 22 -32.67 -1.76 -1.65
CA PHE A 22 -32.75 -1.13 -0.34
C PHE A 22 -34.04 -1.56 0.34
N VAL A 23 -33.89 -2.12 1.54
CA VAL A 23 -35.00 -2.64 2.33
C VAL A 23 -35.10 -1.79 3.59
N ASP A 24 -36.31 -1.37 3.95
CA ASP A 24 -36.55 -0.59 5.17
C ASP A 24 -36.56 -1.47 6.43
N GLY A 25 -36.85 -0.85 7.59
CA GLY A 25 -36.87 -1.54 8.88
C GLY A 25 -37.98 -2.59 9.03
N GLU A 26 -38.95 -2.64 8.12
CA GLU A 26 -40.07 -3.59 8.13
C GLU A 26 -39.92 -4.68 7.05
N GLY A 27 -38.87 -4.61 6.23
CA GLY A 27 -38.60 -5.61 5.19
C GLY A 27 -39.17 -5.26 3.82
N GLN A 28 -39.69 -4.04 3.64
CA GLN A 28 -40.30 -3.59 2.39
C GLN A 28 -39.26 -2.95 1.46
N GLU A 29 -39.35 -3.23 0.16
CA GLU A 29 -38.50 -2.60 -0.88
C GLU A 29 -38.93 -1.14 -1.07
N VAL A 30 -37.98 -0.19 -0.95
CA VAL A 30 -38.24 1.24 -1.10
C VAL A 30 -37.46 1.80 -2.29
N GLU A 31 -38.16 2.47 -3.21
CA GLU A 31 -37.54 3.23 -4.30
C GLU A 31 -36.70 4.38 -3.73
N VAL A 32 -35.41 4.40 -4.06
CA VAL A 32 -34.48 5.43 -3.55
C VAL A 32 -34.50 6.66 -4.45
N ASP A 33 -34.75 7.82 -3.84
CA ASP A 33 -34.62 9.15 -4.43
C ASP A 33 -33.23 9.33 -5.08
N PRO A 34 -33.14 9.71 -6.38
CA PRO A 34 -31.89 9.76 -7.15
C PRO A 34 -30.76 10.60 -6.54
N GLU A 35 -31.04 11.50 -5.58
CA GLU A 35 -30.01 12.25 -4.86
C GLU A 35 -29.17 11.39 -3.89
N HIS A 36 -29.68 10.25 -3.43
CA HIS A 36 -28.97 9.33 -2.52
C HIS A 36 -28.18 8.24 -3.25
N VAL A 37 -28.30 8.14 -4.57
CA VAL A 37 -27.52 7.23 -5.42
C VAL A 37 -26.17 7.88 -5.72
N LYS A 38 -25.15 7.59 -4.89
CA LYS A 38 -23.76 7.93 -5.25
C LYS A 38 -23.45 7.31 -6.62
N PRO A 39 -23.00 8.08 -7.62
CA PRO A 39 -22.78 7.54 -8.95
C PRO A 39 -21.79 6.38 -8.86
N ALA A 40 -22.22 5.20 -9.29
CA ALA A 40 -21.38 4.03 -9.39
C ALA A 40 -20.14 4.41 -10.22
N LYS A 41 -18.97 4.42 -9.57
CA LYS A 41 -17.68 4.74 -10.21
C LYS A 41 -17.51 3.93 -11.49
N VAL A 42 -17.66 4.60 -12.62
CA VAL A 42 -17.44 4.07 -13.97
C VAL A 42 -15.94 3.82 -14.26
N ASP A 43 -15.06 4.06 -13.28
CA ASP A 43 -13.60 4.00 -13.43
C ASP A 43 -12.99 2.59 -13.54
N ARG A 44 -13.81 1.52 -13.54
CA ARG A 44 -13.28 0.14 -13.50
C ARG A 44 -12.90 -0.43 -14.88
N ALA A 45 -13.29 0.23 -15.97
CA ALA A 45 -12.96 -0.23 -17.33
C ALA A 45 -11.58 0.26 -17.83
N GLN A 46 -11.05 1.37 -17.31
CA GLN A 46 -9.78 1.96 -17.78
C GLN A 46 -8.51 1.50 -17.03
N SER A 47 -8.60 0.83 -15.87
CA SER A 47 -7.41 0.47 -15.07
C SER A 47 -6.72 -0.86 -15.42
N ARG A 48 -7.03 -1.48 -16.58
CA ARG A 48 -6.55 -2.83 -16.92
C ARG A 48 -5.19 -2.93 -17.62
N ASN A 49 -4.42 -1.85 -17.73
CA ASN A 49 -3.02 -1.91 -18.15
C ASN A 49 -2.09 -1.30 -17.09
N GLY A 50 -1.63 -2.13 -16.15
CA GLY A 50 -0.60 -1.69 -15.19
C GLY A 50 -0.42 -2.60 -13.97
N LYS A 51 0.18 -3.77 -14.18
CA LYS A 51 0.83 -4.67 -13.21
C LYS A 51 0.91 -4.22 -11.73
N GLY A 52 0.31 -5.03 -10.86
CA GLY A 52 0.93 -5.49 -9.60
C GLY A 52 0.65 -4.65 -8.35
N ALA A 53 -0.50 -4.87 -7.72
CA ALA A 53 -0.72 -4.54 -6.31
C ALA A 53 -0.25 -5.72 -5.44
N SER A 54 0.69 -5.47 -4.51
CA SER A 54 0.68 -5.96 -3.12
C SER A 54 2.09 -5.92 -2.52
N ALA A 55 2.43 -4.87 -1.77
CA ALA A 55 3.31 -4.95 -0.60
C ALA A 55 3.28 -3.64 0.21
N ALA A 56 2.99 -3.79 1.49
CA ALA A 56 3.24 -2.87 2.60
C ALA A 56 2.40 -1.57 2.69
N LYS A 57 1.32 -1.70 3.50
CA LYS A 57 0.77 -0.68 4.39
C LYS A 57 1.86 0.28 4.92
N GLY A 58 1.68 1.57 4.63
CA GLY A 58 2.55 2.65 5.13
C GLY A 58 2.43 3.97 4.36
N ALA A 59 1.37 4.18 3.58
CA ALA A 59 1.14 5.43 2.86
C ALA A 59 -0.20 6.01 3.32
N SER A 60 -0.16 6.78 4.41
CA SER A 60 -1.25 7.70 4.72
C SER A 60 -1.27 8.83 3.68
N THR A 61 -2.49 9.07 3.21
CA THR A 61 -3.06 10.34 2.72
C THR A 61 -2.49 11.00 1.45
N THR A 62 -3.17 10.66 0.34
CA THR A 62 -3.63 11.49 -0.77
C THR A 62 -3.40 13.01 -0.66
N LYS A 63 -2.53 13.58 -1.52
CA LYS A 63 -2.79 14.79 -2.36
C LYS A 63 -1.67 14.95 -3.40
N GLY A 64 -2.00 14.99 -4.69
CA GLY A 64 -1.14 15.46 -5.80
C GLY A 64 0.27 14.87 -5.89
N ARG A 65 0.42 13.61 -6.31
CA ARG A 65 1.72 12.92 -6.35
C ARG A 65 2.56 13.39 -7.55
N ARG A 66 3.22 14.56 -7.44
CA ARG A 66 4.58 14.69 -8.01
C ARG A 66 5.34 13.47 -7.50
N ALA A 67 5.93 12.68 -8.40
CA ALA A 67 6.65 11.47 -8.04
C ALA A 67 7.64 11.84 -6.93
N ARG A 68 7.33 11.43 -5.68
CA ARG A 68 8.10 11.85 -4.51
C ARG A 68 9.53 11.35 -4.75
N VAL A 69 10.47 12.28 -4.81
CA VAL A 69 11.87 11.92 -5.02
C VAL A 69 12.33 11.09 -3.85
N ILE A 70 12.62 9.81 -4.11
CA ILE A 70 13.16 8.94 -3.08
C ILE A 70 14.64 9.30 -2.95
N GLU A 71 14.96 10.03 -1.89
CA GLU A 71 16.35 10.31 -1.51
C GLU A 71 17.12 8.98 -1.28
N PRO A 72 18.44 8.97 -1.55
CA PRO A 72 19.26 7.79 -1.41
C PRO A 72 19.23 7.21 0.02
N PRO A 73 19.47 5.89 0.17
CA PRO A 73 19.53 5.26 1.49
C PRO A 73 20.66 5.87 2.31
N SER A 74 20.37 6.29 3.55
CA SER A 74 21.36 6.86 4.46
C SER A 74 21.23 6.28 5.86
N TRP A 75 22.37 6.00 6.49
CA TRP A 75 22.44 5.53 7.88
C TRP A 75 21.82 6.54 8.85
N HIS A 76 21.92 7.84 8.53
CA HIS A 76 21.28 8.90 9.28
C HIS A 76 19.74 8.76 9.31
N ARG A 77 19.12 8.35 8.19
CA ARG A 77 17.66 8.13 8.12
C ARG A 77 17.24 6.90 8.92
N VAL A 78 18.01 5.83 8.86
CA VAL A 78 17.78 4.62 9.68
C VAL A 78 17.89 4.97 11.17
N GLY A 79 18.91 5.75 11.56
CA GLY A 79 19.05 6.26 12.92
C GLY A 79 17.85 7.09 13.38
N LYS A 80 17.34 8.01 12.54
CA LYS A 80 16.12 8.78 12.83
C LYS A 80 14.88 7.90 13.04
N ARG A 81 14.70 6.87 12.20
CA ARG A 81 13.59 5.90 12.36
C ARG A 81 13.75 5.06 13.62
N ALA A 82 14.97 4.63 13.93
CA ALA A 82 15.30 3.94 15.17
C ALA A 82 15.04 4.81 16.40
N LEU A 83 15.26 6.13 16.31
CA LEU A 83 14.93 7.06 17.40
C LEU A 83 13.42 7.22 17.60
N MET A 84 12.61 7.07 16.56
CA MET A 84 11.14 7.12 16.69
C MET A 84 10.56 5.80 17.20
N ILE A 85 11.06 4.67 16.70
CA ILE A 85 10.52 3.33 17.02
C ILE A 85 11.14 2.80 18.32
N GLY A 86 12.41 3.09 18.57
CA GLY A 86 13.19 2.57 19.69
C GLY A 86 12.56 2.80 21.06
N PRO A 87 12.15 4.03 21.41
CA PRO A 87 11.49 4.29 22.69
C PRO A 87 10.21 3.47 22.86
N VAL A 88 9.41 3.32 21.81
CA VAL A 88 8.18 2.53 21.83
C VAL A 88 8.48 1.05 22.11
N VAL A 89 9.50 0.50 21.45
CA VAL A 89 9.92 -0.90 21.64
C VAL A 89 10.48 -1.13 23.04
N VAL A 90 11.30 -0.20 23.54
CA VAL A 90 11.88 -0.28 24.88
C VAL A 90 10.77 -0.24 25.94
N VAL A 91 9.83 0.70 25.83
CA VAL A 91 8.68 0.79 26.75
C VAL A 91 7.84 -0.49 26.70
N ALA A 92 7.56 -1.01 25.50
CA ALA A 92 6.86 -2.28 25.34
C ALA A 92 7.60 -3.43 26.04
N MET A 93 8.93 -3.54 25.88
CA MET A 93 9.71 -4.59 26.53
C MET A 93 9.81 -4.42 28.05
N LEU A 94 9.84 -3.19 28.56
CA LEU A 94 9.79 -2.90 29.99
C LEU A 94 8.46 -3.33 30.62
N LEU A 95 7.35 -3.13 29.91
CA LEU A 95 5.99 -3.51 30.33
C LEU A 95 5.73 -5.02 30.20
N LEU A 96 6.28 -5.66 29.18
CA LEU A 96 6.08 -7.09 28.93
C LEU A 96 6.94 -7.97 29.86
N ASN A 97 8.15 -7.51 30.21
CA ASN A 97 9.13 -8.26 31.00
C ASN A 97 9.22 -7.79 32.47
N ARG A 98 8.09 -7.46 33.10
CA ARG A 98 8.05 -6.86 34.45
C ARG A 98 8.66 -7.70 35.58
N GLY A 99 8.88 -9.00 35.36
CA GLY A 99 9.48 -9.91 36.34
C GLY A 99 11.02 -9.99 36.30
N LEU A 100 11.67 -9.41 35.29
CA LEU A 100 13.13 -9.48 35.13
C LEU A 100 13.82 -8.21 35.69
N PRO A 101 15.12 -8.22 36.01
CA PRO A 101 15.87 -6.99 36.26
C PRO A 101 15.89 -6.09 35.02
N ILE A 102 15.90 -4.77 35.20
CA ILE A 102 15.76 -3.78 34.12
C ILE A 102 16.76 -4.00 32.97
N GLY A 103 18.01 -4.36 33.29
CA GLY A 103 19.03 -4.67 32.28
C GLY A 103 18.64 -5.81 31.34
N GLN A 104 18.01 -6.87 31.87
CA GLN A 104 17.52 -7.99 31.07
C GLN A 104 16.26 -7.64 30.27
N ARG A 105 15.48 -6.61 30.68
CA ARG A 105 14.32 -6.14 29.91
C ARG A 105 14.72 -5.35 28.67
N ILE A 106 15.85 -4.62 28.74
CA ILE A 106 16.32 -3.78 27.64
C ILE A 106 17.08 -4.61 26.59
N LEU A 107 17.74 -5.69 27.02
CA LEU A 107 18.49 -6.58 26.13
C LEU A 107 17.71 -7.05 24.89
N PRO A 108 16.48 -7.62 25.00
CA PRO A 108 15.72 -8.03 23.82
C PRO A 108 15.33 -6.84 22.93
N ALA A 109 15.03 -5.67 23.49
CA ALA A 109 14.77 -4.46 22.71
C ALA A 109 16.01 -4.03 21.90
N ALA A 110 17.19 -4.08 22.54
CA ALA A 110 18.46 -3.73 21.91
C ALA A 110 18.81 -4.72 20.78
N VAL A 111 18.65 -6.02 21.01
CA VAL A 111 18.85 -7.05 19.98
C VAL A 111 17.90 -6.85 18.81
N MET A 112 16.61 -6.61 19.08
CA MET A 112 15.61 -6.35 18.04
C MET A 112 15.98 -5.13 17.19
N LEU A 113 16.41 -4.02 17.83
CA LEU A 113 16.91 -2.84 17.14
C LEU A 113 18.16 -3.17 16.30
N ALA A 114 19.12 -3.90 16.87
CA ALA A 114 20.36 -4.27 16.18
C ALA A 114 20.11 -5.03 14.88
N PHE A 115 19.07 -5.88 14.81
CA PHE A 115 18.64 -6.53 13.56
C PHE A 115 17.77 -5.62 12.68
N PHE A 116 16.95 -4.77 13.29
CA PHE A 116 16.09 -3.84 12.56
C PHE A 116 16.87 -2.80 11.76
N LEU A 117 17.97 -2.24 12.29
CA LEU A 117 18.78 -1.23 11.60
C LEU A 117 19.33 -1.69 10.23
N PRO A 118 20.09 -2.81 10.13
CA PRO A 118 20.59 -3.29 8.85
C PRO A 118 19.46 -3.71 7.91
N PHE A 119 18.38 -4.30 8.44
CA PHE A 119 17.20 -4.66 7.64
C PHE A 119 16.48 -3.42 7.06
N SER A 120 16.31 -2.37 7.86
CA SER A 120 15.72 -1.10 7.42
C SER A 120 16.60 -0.44 6.35
N TYR A 121 17.91 -0.49 6.48
CA TYR A 121 18.81 0.03 5.43
C TYR A 121 18.67 -0.75 4.12
N PHE A 122 18.65 -2.09 4.21
CA PHE A 122 18.50 -2.95 3.04
C PHE A 122 17.19 -2.68 2.29
N THR A 123 16.06 -2.60 2.99
CA THR A 123 14.75 -2.31 2.39
C THR A 123 14.70 -0.92 1.74
N ASP A 124 15.27 0.10 2.38
CA ASP A 124 15.40 1.44 1.78
C ASP A 124 16.26 1.41 0.51
N SER A 125 17.33 0.62 0.49
CA SER A 125 18.19 0.46 -0.69
C SER A 125 17.45 -0.19 -1.87
N LEU A 126 16.59 -1.17 -1.61
CA LEU A 126 15.76 -1.80 -2.63
C LEU A 126 14.71 -0.83 -3.17
N ALA A 127 14.07 -0.06 -2.28
CA ALA A 127 13.10 0.96 -2.66
C ALA A 127 13.73 2.02 -3.58
N TYR A 128 14.94 2.48 -3.24
CA TYR A 128 15.71 3.42 -4.05
C TYR A 128 16.06 2.83 -5.43
N LYS A 129 16.54 1.58 -5.49
CA LYS A 129 16.83 0.88 -6.75
C LYS A 129 15.58 0.77 -7.64
N MET A 130 14.44 0.44 -7.05
CA MET A 130 13.17 0.35 -7.77
C MET A 130 12.69 1.71 -8.28
N TYR A 131 12.88 2.77 -7.49
CA TYR A 131 12.55 4.14 -7.89
C TYR A 131 13.42 4.61 -9.06
N LYS A 132 14.74 4.43 -8.97
CA LYS A 132 15.67 4.78 -10.07
C LYS A 132 15.29 4.07 -11.37
N LYS A 133 15.06 2.75 -11.32
CA LYS A 133 14.62 1.97 -12.48
C LYS A 133 13.31 2.46 -13.12
N ARG A 134 12.42 3.10 -12.35
CA ARG A 134 11.16 3.66 -12.88
C ARG A 134 11.39 5.00 -13.55
N ILE A 135 12.30 5.83 -13.03
CA ILE A 135 12.71 7.08 -13.68
C ILE A 135 13.43 6.79 -14.98
N ASP A 136 14.44 5.91 -14.97
CA ASP A 136 15.20 5.53 -16.17
C ASP A 136 14.30 4.99 -17.29
N ARG A 137 13.19 4.32 -16.94
CA ARG A 137 12.19 3.81 -17.91
C ARG A 137 11.15 4.85 -18.32
N GLY A 138 10.92 5.87 -17.52
CA GLY A 138 9.97 6.95 -17.77
C GLY A 138 10.53 8.01 -18.72
N ASP A 139 11.83 8.28 -18.63
CA ASP A 139 12.51 9.29 -19.47
C ASP A 139 12.90 8.75 -20.87
N GLY A 140 12.86 7.43 -21.09
CA GLY A 140 13.32 6.77 -22.32
C GLY A 140 12.28 6.57 -23.43
N LYS A 141 11.10 7.20 -23.39
CA LYS A 141 10.10 7.08 -24.47
C LYS A 141 10.04 8.37 -25.29
N PRO A 142 10.63 8.43 -26.50
CA PRO A 142 10.46 9.59 -27.37
C PRO A 142 8.96 9.73 -27.68
N LYS A 143 8.41 10.92 -27.42
CA LYS A 143 7.09 11.30 -27.92
C LYS A 143 7.19 11.25 -29.45
N SER A 144 6.64 10.19 -30.04
CA SER A 144 6.39 10.13 -31.48
C SER A 144 5.50 11.32 -31.83
N THR A 145 6.14 12.35 -32.39
CA THR A 145 5.51 13.42 -33.14
C THR A 145 4.81 12.78 -34.33
N LYS A 146 3.48 12.77 -34.31
CA LYS A 146 2.68 12.57 -35.54
C LYS A 146 2.85 13.85 -36.38
N GLY A 147 3.49 13.69 -37.53
CA GLY A 147 3.32 14.58 -38.68
C GLY A 147 2.10 14.19 -39.48
#